data_AF-A0A7R9R3C1-F1
#
_entry.id   AF-A0A7R9R3C1-F1
#
_cell.length_a   1.000
_cell.length_b   1.000
_cell.length_c   1.000
_cell.angle_alpha   90.00
_cell.angle_beta   90.00
_cell.angle_gamma   90.00
#
_symmetry.space_group_name_H-M   'P 1'
#
loop_
_entity.id
_entity.type
_entity.pdbx_description
1 polymer ?
#
loop_
_entity_poly.entity_id
_entity_poly.type
_entity_poly.pdbx_seq_one_letter_code
_entity_poly.pdbx_strand_id
1 'polypeptide(L)'
;KTGAAGQIGYSLIPLVASGQVFGPNQPVILHLLDIAPMIGVLNGVVMEINDCAYPLLQSIVATVDEAEAFKDIESAFLVGSMPRREGMERKDLLAANVKIFASQGRALAAHSKPNVKVLVVGNPANTNALIASKFAAPKIPIENFTAMTRLDQN
;
A
#
# COMPACT_ATOMS: atom_id res chain seq x y z
N LYS A 1 0.32 3.83 0.99
CA LYS A 1 -0.55 2.66 1.25
C LYS A 1 -1.51 2.48 0.08
N THR A 2 -1.64 1.27 -0.46
CA THR A 2 -2.62 0.96 -1.53
C THR A 2 -3.87 0.29 -0.96
N GLY A 3 -5.01 0.35 -1.65
CA GLY A 3 -6.28 -0.15 -1.12
C GLY A 3 -6.72 0.64 0.12
N ALA A 4 -6.44 1.94 0.13
CA ALA A 4 -6.61 2.79 1.29
C ALA A 4 -8.07 2.98 1.72
N ALA A 5 -9.03 2.86 0.79
CA ALA A 5 -10.46 2.94 1.06
C ALA A 5 -11.08 1.59 1.48
N GLY A 6 -10.29 0.52 1.51
CA GLY A 6 -10.73 -0.80 2.00
C GLY A 6 -10.77 -0.90 3.52
N GLN A 7 -11.28 -2.02 4.04
CA GLN A 7 -11.42 -2.24 5.50
C GLN A 7 -10.06 -2.29 6.23
N ILE A 8 -9.08 -2.98 5.67
CA ILE A 8 -7.70 -2.96 6.20
C ILE A 8 -7.11 -1.55 6.05
N GLY A 9 -7.49 -0.84 4.98
CA GLY A 9 -7.36 0.61 4.80
C GLY A 9 -7.68 1.38 6.07
N TYR A 10 -8.95 1.29 6.43
CA TYR A 10 -9.59 1.99 7.52
C TYR A 10 -8.97 1.69 8.89
N SER A 11 -8.62 0.44 9.19
CA SER A 11 -8.05 0.10 10.50
C SER A 11 -6.57 0.47 10.66
N LEU A 12 -5.75 0.36 9.60
CA LEU A 12 -4.30 0.58 9.71
C LEU A 12 -3.91 2.07 9.61
N ILE A 13 -4.66 2.90 8.89
CA ILE A 13 -4.28 4.33 8.73
C ILE A 13 -4.20 5.07 10.08
N PRO A 14 -5.19 4.95 11.00
CA PRO A 14 -5.12 5.57 12.33
C PRO A 14 -3.89 5.14 13.13
N LEU A 15 -3.48 3.86 13.05
CA LEU A 15 -2.31 3.34 13.77
C LEU A 15 -1.01 3.98 13.26
N VAL A 16 -0.91 4.22 11.96
CA VAL A 16 0.23 4.93 11.37
C VAL A 16 0.20 6.40 11.79
N ALA A 17 -0.95 7.07 11.64
CA ALA A 17 -1.10 8.49 11.95
C ALA A 17 -0.88 8.81 13.44
N SER A 18 -1.24 7.89 14.34
CA SER A 18 -1.03 8.04 15.78
C SER A 18 0.39 7.72 16.26
N GLY A 19 1.31 7.33 15.36
CA GLY A 19 2.68 6.98 15.71
C GLY A 19 2.88 5.57 16.28
N GLN A 20 1.87 4.68 16.27
CA GLN A 20 2.05 3.31 16.77
C GLN A 20 2.95 2.46 15.89
N VAL A 21 3.08 2.82 14.60
CA VAL A 21 3.92 2.09 13.64
C VAL A 21 5.36 2.58 13.62
N PHE A 22 5.56 3.91 13.57
CA PHE A 22 6.89 4.50 13.41
C PHE A 22 7.45 5.16 14.68
N GLY A 23 6.68 5.16 15.77
CA GLY A 23 7.05 5.75 17.04
C GLY A 23 6.36 7.09 17.33
N PRO A 24 6.27 7.49 18.61
CA PRO A 24 5.48 8.64 19.06
C PRO A 24 6.10 10.00 18.68
N ASN A 25 7.31 10.02 18.15
CA ASN A 25 8.07 11.24 17.83
C ASN A 25 8.43 11.32 16.33
N GLN A 26 7.81 10.49 15.48
CA GLN A 26 8.11 10.44 14.06
C GLN A 26 6.94 11.05 13.27
N PRO A 27 7.09 12.27 12.73
CA PRO A 27 6.10 12.83 11.82
C PRO A 27 5.97 11.98 10.56
N VAL A 28 4.75 11.91 10.02
CA VAL A 28 4.41 11.10 8.84
C VAL A 28 3.62 11.91 7.81
N ILE A 29 3.83 11.56 6.54
CA ILE A 29 3.00 11.99 5.41
C ILE A 29 2.32 10.74 4.86
N LEU A 30 0.99 10.78 4.73
CA LEU A 30 0.23 9.64 4.26
C LEU A 30 -0.05 9.76 2.77
N HIS A 31 0.54 8.86 1.98
CA HIS A 31 0.14 8.66 0.58
C HIS A 31 -0.86 7.51 0.52
N LEU A 32 -2.08 7.79 0.08
CA LEU A 32 -3.22 6.88 0.05
C LEU A 32 -3.65 6.66 -1.40
N LEU A 33 -3.48 5.44 -1.88
CA LEU A 33 -3.85 5.02 -3.23
C LEU A 33 -5.06 4.10 -3.19
N ASP A 34 -6.04 4.37 -4.05
CA ASP A 34 -7.09 3.41 -4.37
C ASP A 34 -7.46 3.48 -5.87
N ILE A 35 -8.41 2.66 -6.31
CA ILE A 35 -8.89 2.68 -7.70
C ILE A 35 -9.92 3.80 -7.90
N ALA A 36 -10.06 4.26 -9.15
CA ALA A 36 -10.97 5.36 -9.50
C ALA A 36 -12.41 5.22 -8.95
N PRO A 37 -13.06 4.03 -8.96
CA PRO A 37 -14.39 3.86 -8.37
C PRO A 37 -14.45 4.13 -6.85
N MET A 38 -13.32 4.04 -6.14
CA MET A 38 -13.25 4.21 -4.69
C MET A 38 -12.90 5.65 -4.26
N ILE A 39 -12.70 6.59 -5.20
CA ILE A 39 -12.26 7.96 -4.88
C ILE A 39 -13.20 8.68 -3.89
N GLY A 40 -14.52 8.46 -3.99
CA GLY A 40 -15.49 9.04 -3.07
C GLY A 40 -15.32 8.52 -1.64
N VAL A 41 -15.09 7.21 -1.49
CA VAL A 41 -14.82 6.59 -0.18
C VAL A 41 -13.46 7.05 0.36
N LEU A 42 -12.45 7.14 -0.51
CA LEU A 42 -11.13 7.62 -0.15
C LEU A 42 -11.18 9.05 0.39
N ASN A 43 -11.97 9.93 -0.23
CA ASN A 43 -12.18 11.29 0.27
C ASN A 43 -12.84 11.31 1.66
N GLY A 44 -13.81 10.41 1.91
CA GLY A 44 -14.39 10.24 3.24
C GLY A 44 -13.34 9.83 4.28
N VAL A 45 -12.48 8.87 3.95
CA VAL A 45 -11.37 8.47 4.81
C VAL A 45 -10.44 9.64 5.13
N VAL A 46 -10.13 10.49 4.14
CA VAL A 46 -9.31 11.70 4.36
C VAL A 46 -9.99 12.68 5.31
N MET A 47 -11.30 12.89 5.19
CA MET A 47 -12.06 13.76 6.10
C MET A 47 -11.97 13.24 7.54
N GLU A 48 -12.22 11.96 7.76
CA GLU A 48 -12.16 11.36 9.10
C GLU A 48 -10.77 11.46 9.74
N ILE A 49 -9.71 11.26 8.94
CA ILE A 49 -8.33 11.39 9.43
C ILE A 49 -8.02 12.83 9.84
N ASN A 50 -8.49 13.82 9.07
CA ASN A 50 -8.29 15.23 9.40
C ASN A 50 -9.04 15.60 10.70
N ASP A 51 -10.27 15.10 10.88
CA ASP A 51 -11.07 15.35 12.08
C ASP A 51 -10.42 14.76 13.36
N CYS A 52 -9.59 13.73 13.22
CA CYS A 52 -8.85 13.14 14.33
C CYS A 52 -7.68 14.01 14.84
N ALA A 53 -7.27 15.05 14.09
CA ALA A 53 -6.23 16.01 14.46
C ALA A 53 -4.92 15.38 14.99
N TYR A 54 -4.44 14.32 14.33
CA TYR A 54 -3.21 13.62 14.74
C TYR A 54 -1.98 14.56 14.68
N PRO A 55 -1.25 14.77 15.79
CA PRO A 55 -0.14 15.74 15.83
C PRO A 55 1.07 15.33 14.97
N LEU A 56 1.23 14.03 14.69
CA LEU A 56 2.31 13.50 13.86
C LEU A 56 2.00 13.56 12.36
N LEU A 57 0.73 13.75 11.98
CA LEU A 57 0.32 13.76 10.59
C LEU A 57 0.55 15.14 9.97
N GLN A 58 1.52 15.22 9.06
CA GLN A 58 1.91 16.49 8.44
C GLN A 58 1.11 16.83 7.18
N SER A 59 0.78 15.81 6.39
CA SER A 59 -0.06 15.96 5.20
C SER A 59 -0.59 14.62 4.72
N ILE A 60 -1.61 14.67 3.85
CA ILE A 60 -2.22 13.52 3.22
C ILE A 60 -2.25 13.77 1.70
N VAL A 61 -1.81 12.78 0.94
CA VAL A 61 -1.95 12.69 -0.51
C VAL A 61 -2.92 11.55 -0.79
N ALA A 62 -4.10 11.85 -1.32
CA ALA A 62 -5.10 10.86 -1.68
C ALA A 62 -5.35 10.88 -3.18
N THR A 63 -5.08 9.76 -3.85
CA THR A 63 -5.02 9.72 -5.31
C THR A 63 -5.39 8.35 -5.87
N VAL A 64 -5.57 8.32 -7.18
CA VAL A 64 -5.77 7.11 -7.99
C VAL A 64 -4.59 6.88 -8.94
N ASP A 65 -3.60 7.78 -8.92
CA ASP A 65 -2.38 7.70 -9.72
C ASP A 65 -1.24 7.07 -8.89
N GLU A 66 -0.65 5.99 -9.42
CA GLU A 66 0.49 5.31 -8.80
C GLU A 66 1.72 6.22 -8.74
N ALA A 67 1.92 7.11 -9.72
CA ALA A 67 3.10 7.99 -9.76
C ALA A 67 3.09 8.99 -8.59
N GLU A 68 1.93 9.60 -8.32
CA GLU A 68 1.74 10.50 -7.19
C GLU A 68 1.76 9.75 -5.86
N ALA A 69 1.10 8.58 -5.78
CA ALA A 69 1.05 7.79 -4.55
C ALA A 69 2.41 7.24 -4.11
N PHE A 70 3.30 6.92 -5.04
CA PHE A 70 4.62 6.37 -4.73
C PHE A 70 5.75 7.41 -4.77
N LYS A 71 5.43 8.69 -5.00
CA LYS A 71 6.41 9.76 -5.04
C LYS A 71 7.12 9.94 -3.69
N ASP A 72 8.45 9.81 -3.70
CA ASP A 72 9.37 10.09 -2.59
C ASP A 72 9.09 9.35 -1.28
N ILE A 73 8.32 8.24 -1.32
CA ILE A 73 7.96 7.48 -0.12
C ILE A 73 9.11 6.61 0.39
N GLU A 74 9.12 6.37 1.71
CA GLU A 74 10.12 5.53 2.41
C GLU A 74 9.56 4.18 2.88
N SER A 75 8.23 4.07 2.98
CA SER A 75 7.56 2.83 3.38
C SER A 75 6.26 2.65 2.60
N ALA A 76 6.05 1.44 2.10
CA ALA A 76 4.88 1.08 1.29
C ALA A 76 4.16 -0.14 1.87
N PHE A 77 2.91 0.06 2.29
CA PHE A 77 1.98 -1.01 2.62
C PHE A 77 1.12 -1.31 1.38
N LEU A 78 1.39 -2.43 0.70
CA LEU A 78 0.65 -2.85 -0.49
C LEU A 78 -0.49 -3.79 -0.07
N VAL A 79 -1.66 -3.19 0.19
CA VAL A 79 -2.84 -3.90 0.68
C VAL A 79 -3.85 -4.18 -0.44
N GLY A 80 -3.96 -3.28 -1.42
CA GLY A 80 -4.86 -3.43 -2.54
C GLY A 80 -4.49 -4.63 -3.41
N SER A 81 -5.36 -5.63 -3.47
CA SER A 81 -5.27 -6.77 -4.38
C SER A 81 -6.65 -7.12 -4.93
N MET A 82 -6.68 -7.89 -6.01
CA MET A 82 -7.94 -8.37 -6.56
C MET A 82 -8.59 -9.34 -5.58
N PRO A 83 -9.80 -9.06 -5.05
CA PRO A 83 -10.50 -10.03 -4.22
C PRO A 83 -10.95 -11.21 -5.08
N ARG A 84 -10.94 -12.42 -4.52
CA ARG A 84 -11.46 -13.60 -5.20
C ARG A 84 -12.96 -13.43 -5.40
N ARG A 85 -13.42 -13.59 -6.65
CA ARG A 85 -14.85 -13.56 -7.01
C ARG A 85 -15.37 -14.97 -7.22
N GLU A 86 -16.68 -15.13 -7.08
CA GLU A 86 -17.36 -16.39 -7.40
C GLU A 86 -17.07 -16.77 -8.87
N GLY A 87 -16.81 -18.06 -9.11
CA GLY A 87 -16.43 -18.59 -10.43
C GLY A 87 -15.00 -18.31 -10.87
N MET A 88 -14.20 -17.53 -10.11
CA MET A 88 -12.81 -17.25 -10.47
C MET A 88 -11.88 -18.42 -10.14
N GLU A 89 -11.16 -18.92 -11.15
CA GLU A 89 -10.11 -19.91 -10.93
C GLU A 89 -8.87 -19.26 -10.30
N ARG A 90 -8.00 -20.09 -9.68
CA ARG A 90 -6.74 -19.62 -9.10
C ARG A 90 -5.84 -18.91 -10.13
N LYS A 91 -5.83 -19.39 -11.38
CA LYS A 91 -5.04 -18.81 -12.48
C LYS A 91 -5.50 -17.40 -12.82
N ASP A 92 -6.81 -17.13 -12.80
CA ASP A 92 -7.39 -15.84 -13.14
C ASP A 92 -7.09 -14.81 -12.04
N LEU A 93 -7.22 -15.24 -10.78
CA LEU A 93 -6.84 -14.43 -9.61
C LEU A 93 -5.37 -14.03 -9.65
N LEU A 94 -4.49 -14.99 -9.98
CA LEU A 94 -3.06 -14.73 -10.13
C LEU A 94 -2.79 -13.78 -11.30
N ALA A 95 -3.41 -14.00 -12.46
CA ALA A 95 -3.22 -13.14 -13.64
C ALA A 95 -3.66 -11.69 -13.38
N ALA A 96 -4.76 -11.49 -12.65
CA ALA A 96 -5.21 -10.16 -12.26
C ALA A 96 -4.21 -9.48 -11.31
N ASN A 97 -3.76 -10.19 -10.27
CA ASN A 97 -2.81 -9.63 -9.31
C ASN A 97 -1.42 -9.39 -9.92
N VAL A 98 -0.97 -10.22 -10.87
CA VAL A 98 0.27 -9.97 -11.61
C VAL A 98 0.27 -8.59 -12.26
N LYS A 99 -0.84 -8.19 -12.89
CA LYS A 99 -0.94 -6.85 -13.51
C LYS A 99 -0.81 -5.73 -12.47
N ILE A 100 -1.51 -5.86 -11.34
CA ILE A 100 -1.49 -4.87 -10.26
C ILE A 100 -0.08 -4.72 -9.67
N PHE A 101 0.52 -5.82 -9.20
CA PHE A 101 1.80 -5.76 -8.50
C PHE A 101 2.98 -5.50 -9.46
N ALA A 102 2.86 -5.85 -10.75
CA ALA A 102 3.83 -5.43 -11.75
C ALA A 102 3.78 -3.92 -12.02
N SER A 103 2.58 -3.32 -12.05
CA SER A 103 2.42 -1.87 -12.18
C SER A 103 3.02 -1.15 -10.98
N GLN A 104 2.59 -1.54 -9.77
CA GLN A 104 3.09 -0.94 -8.53
C GLN A 104 4.60 -1.13 -8.35
N GLY A 105 5.16 -2.29 -8.72
CA GLY A 105 6.61 -2.51 -8.70
C GLY A 105 7.38 -1.54 -9.60
N ARG A 106 6.88 -1.31 -10.83
CA ARG A 106 7.47 -0.31 -11.74
C ARG A 106 7.31 1.12 -11.21
N ALA A 107 6.15 1.46 -10.66
CA ALA A 107 5.88 2.78 -10.14
C ALA A 107 6.73 3.10 -8.90
N LEU A 108 6.91 2.15 -7.99
CA LEU A 108 7.88 2.25 -6.89
C LEU A 108 9.28 2.53 -7.43
N ALA A 109 9.78 1.70 -8.36
CA ALA A 109 11.11 1.91 -8.94
C ALA A 109 11.27 3.24 -9.70
N ALA A 110 10.18 3.81 -10.22
CA ALA A 110 10.21 5.09 -10.90
C ALA A 110 10.17 6.29 -9.95
N HIS A 111 9.43 6.19 -8.83
CA HIS A 111 9.01 7.37 -8.06
C HIS A 111 9.35 7.34 -6.57
N SER A 112 9.60 6.17 -5.96
CA SER A 112 9.91 6.10 -4.53
C SER A 112 11.39 6.35 -4.25
N LYS A 113 11.75 6.50 -2.97
CA LYS A 113 13.17 6.49 -2.59
C LYS A 113 13.78 5.11 -2.89
N PRO A 114 15.07 5.02 -3.29
CA PRO A 114 15.71 3.75 -3.64
C PRO A 114 15.74 2.71 -2.50
N ASN A 115 15.70 3.17 -1.24
CA ASN A 115 15.73 2.31 -0.05
C ASN A 115 14.34 2.02 0.55
N VAL A 116 13.25 2.34 -0.17
CA VAL A 116 11.88 2.14 0.30
C VAL A 116 11.69 0.73 0.87
N LYS A 117 11.01 0.61 2.01
CA LYS A 117 10.64 -0.69 2.59
C LYS A 117 9.21 -1.05 2.20
N VAL A 118 9.01 -2.25 1.66
CA VAL A 118 7.74 -2.68 1.08
C VAL A 118 7.21 -3.89 1.84
N LEU A 119 6.00 -3.75 2.38
CA LEU A 119 5.24 -4.84 3.01
C LEU A 119 3.99 -5.14 2.20
N VAL A 120 3.91 -6.35 1.66
CA VAL A 120 2.75 -6.83 0.90
C VAL A 120 1.80 -7.58 1.83
N VAL A 121 0.55 -7.11 1.85
CA VAL A 121 -0.55 -7.67 2.63
C VAL A 121 -1.60 -8.31 1.71
N GLY A 122 -1.80 -7.74 0.52
CA GLY A 122 -2.80 -8.22 -0.44
C GLY A 122 -2.49 -9.64 -0.91
N ASN A 123 -3.46 -10.55 -0.75
CA ASN A 123 -3.29 -11.95 -1.11
C ASN A 123 -3.30 -12.21 -2.62
N PRO A 124 -2.54 -13.20 -3.13
CA PRO A 124 -1.58 -14.07 -2.41
C PRO A 124 -0.26 -13.35 -2.08
N ALA A 125 -0.01 -13.07 -0.79
CA ALA A 125 0.99 -12.08 -0.37
C ALA A 125 2.42 -12.39 -0.83
N ASN A 126 2.89 -13.63 -0.66
CA ASN A 126 4.26 -14.02 -1.05
C ASN A 126 4.50 -13.91 -2.57
N THR A 127 3.53 -14.34 -3.38
CA THR A 127 3.63 -14.27 -4.84
C THR A 127 3.58 -12.82 -5.31
N ASN A 128 2.70 -12.02 -4.72
CA ASN A 128 2.57 -10.59 -5.01
C ASN A 128 3.85 -9.81 -4.65
N ALA A 129 4.48 -10.13 -3.51
CA ALA A 129 5.76 -9.55 -3.13
C ALA A 129 6.88 -9.89 -4.12
N LEU A 130 6.95 -11.15 -4.57
CA LEU A 130 7.91 -11.59 -5.59
C LEU A 130 7.70 -10.87 -6.93
N ILE A 131 6.45 -10.67 -7.35
CA ILE A 131 6.13 -9.94 -8.58
C ILE A 131 6.57 -8.48 -8.44
N ALA A 132 6.16 -7.80 -7.37
CA ALA A 132 6.51 -6.40 -7.15
C ALA A 132 8.03 -6.19 -7.14
N SER A 133 8.78 -7.05 -6.43
CA SER A 133 10.24 -6.95 -6.35
C SER A 133 10.91 -7.17 -7.70
N LYS A 134 10.44 -8.15 -8.50
CA LYS A 134 10.95 -8.40 -9.85
C LYS A 134 10.78 -7.20 -10.78
N PHE A 135 9.65 -6.50 -10.69
CA PHE A 135 9.37 -5.32 -11.52
C PHE A 135 9.97 -4.03 -10.97
N ALA A 136 10.41 -4.02 -9.71
CA ALA A 136 11.13 -2.90 -9.10
C ALA A 136 12.66 -3.00 -9.27
N ALA A 137 13.18 -4.20 -9.53
CA ALA A 137 14.59 -4.44 -9.76
C ALA A 137 15.10 -3.76 -11.06
N PRO A 138 16.37 -3.35 -11.11
CA PRO A 138 17.38 -3.43 -10.05
C PRO A 138 17.38 -2.21 -9.10
N LYS A 139 16.43 -1.27 -9.25
CA LYS A 139 16.49 0.02 -8.56
C LYS A 139 16.25 -0.06 -7.05
N ILE A 140 15.39 -0.99 -6.62
CA ILE A 140 15.11 -1.24 -5.21
C ILE A 140 15.66 -2.64 -4.86
N PRO A 141 16.44 -2.78 -3.77
CA PRO A 141 16.96 -4.07 -3.33
C PRO A 141 15.84 -5.07 -3.03
N ILE A 142 16.03 -6.33 -3.42
CA ILE A 142 15.00 -7.37 -3.29
C ILE A 142 14.65 -7.65 -1.81
N GLU A 143 15.62 -7.53 -0.92
CA GLU A 143 15.50 -7.69 0.53
C GLU A 143 14.59 -6.63 1.18
N ASN A 144 14.25 -5.56 0.46
CA ASN A 144 13.29 -4.56 0.94
C ASN A 144 11.84 -4.99 0.72
N PHE A 145 11.57 -6.05 -0.03
CA PHE A 145 10.22 -6.56 -0.29
C PHE A 145 9.91 -7.74 0.62
N THR A 146 8.87 -7.58 1.42
CA THR A 146 8.41 -8.59 2.38
C THR A 146 6.93 -8.90 2.19
N ALA A 147 6.52 -10.11 2.57
CA ALA A 147 5.13 -10.52 2.59
C ALA A 147 4.69 -10.73 4.05
N MET A 148 3.48 -10.28 4.38
CA MET A 148 2.97 -10.35 5.75
C MET A 148 2.44 -11.75 6.08
N THR A 149 3.19 -12.51 6.87
CA THR A 149 2.74 -13.75 7.53
C THR A 149 2.53 -13.55 9.04
N ARG A 150 2.64 -12.31 9.52
CA ARG A 150 2.56 -11.97 10.94
C ARG A 150 1.18 -12.22 11.54
N LEU A 151 0.12 -12.16 10.73
CA LEU A 151 -1.24 -12.49 11.18
C LEU A 151 -1.38 -13.99 11.50
N ASP A 152 -0.69 -14.85 10.76
CA ASP A 152 -0.72 -16.31 10.94
C ASP A 152 0.13 -16.78 12.12
N GLN A 153 1.06 -15.95 12.61
CA GLN A 153 1.97 -16.28 13.70
C GLN A 153 1.29 -16.26 15.09
N ASN A 154 0.09 -15.69 15.20
CA ASN A 154 -0.61 -15.45 16.47
C ASN A 154 -0.90 -16.74 17.27
#